data_AF-A0A7V4P8E2-F1
#
_entry.id   AF-A0A7V4P8E2-F1
#
_cell.length_a   1.000
_cell.length_b   1.000
_cell.length_c   1.000
_cell.angle_alpha   90.00
_cell.angle_beta   90.00
_cell.angle_gamma   90.00
#
_symmetry.space_group_name_H-M   'P 1'
#
loop_
_entity.id
_entity.type
_entity.pdbx_description
1 polymer ?
#
loop_
_entity_poly.entity_id
_entity_poly.type
_entity_poly.pdbx_seq_one_letter_code
_entity_poly.pdbx_strand_id
1 'polypeptide(L)'
;MSETTIEWADHSINPIRARNPATGAVGHYCEKISGGCAHCYASTLQTRFQMPKYPPIGTAQTHEPAESGTVPLPGGLELFLDQGKLIEVMRRKKPTRYFWCNMTDIFGAWIPNRWRNQCFQAMAATPWHTHMVLTKRAKRAREYSILKTWRGKTLDGRCAELFPYECSQRELSNVWYGVSVESKRFLRRVDQLVKTDAAVRFVSAEPLLGPLDLSAHLSELQWVIVGGESGPGARRCDPEWIADIVKQCQAANVPLFVKQLGAHVATEMRDGEIMRVPLRDKKGGDPTEWTEDLRVREFPLLDSANLEDTDARQKATRRVARLALLASQQADAVRRQKNWHAEAGPRRCYLPRRWRSGAV
;
A
#
# COMPACT_ATOMS: atom_id res chain seq x y z
N MET A 1 -6.15 12.71 10.67
CA MET A 1 -6.17 11.28 10.30
C MET A 1 -7.14 10.57 11.22
N SER A 2 -8.17 9.90 10.69
CA SER A 2 -9.02 9.02 11.50
C SER A 2 -8.28 7.71 11.79
N GLU A 3 -8.57 7.10 12.93
CA GLU A 3 -8.13 5.74 13.24
C GLU A 3 -8.74 4.76 12.23
N THR A 4 -8.03 3.68 11.93
CA THR A 4 -8.50 2.64 11.01
C THR A 4 -9.26 1.57 11.78
N THR A 5 -10.26 0.94 11.14
CA THR A 5 -10.98 -0.22 11.71
C THR A 5 -10.23 -1.54 11.47
N ILE A 6 -8.98 -1.47 11.01
CA ILE A 6 -8.11 -2.61 10.76
C ILE A 6 -7.34 -2.84 12.06
N GLU A 7 -7.72 -3.85 12.83
CA GLU A 7 -7.29 -4.05 14.23
C GLU A 7 -5.78 -4.17 14.42
N TRP A 8 -5.06 -4.53 13.36
CA TRP A 8 -3.62 -4.68 13.39
C TRP A 8 -2.84 -3.43 12.95
N ALA A 9 -3.52 -2.33 12.67
CA ALA A 9 -2.92 -1.03 12.35
C ALA A 9 -3.64 0.10 13.12
N ASP A 10 -2.94 1.18 13.44
CA ASP A 10 -3.56 2.33 14.12
C ASP A 10 -4.16 3.31 13.09
N HIS A 11 -3.49 3.48 11.95
CA HIS A 11 -3.92 4.36 10.87
C HIS A 11 -3.69 3.73 9.50
N SER A 12 -4.57 4.03 8.55
CA SER A 12 -4.35 3.75 7.12
C SER A 12 -3.97 5.02 6.38
N ILE A 13 -3.01 4.94 5.45
CA ILE A 13 -2.56 6.09 4.65
C ILE A 13 -2.56 5.76 3.15
N ASN A 14 -3.14 6.64 2.33
CA ASN A 14 -3.28 6.46 0.89
C ASN A 14 -2.83 7.70 0.13
N PRO A 15 -1.52 7.91 -0.03
CA PRO A 15 -0.99 9.08 -0.73
C PRO A 15 -1.16 8.96 -2.25
N ILE A 16 -1.27 7.74 -2.80
CA ILE A 16 -1.56 7.52 -4.22
C ILE A 16 -3.08 7.59 -4.42
N ARG A 17 -3.53 8.62 -5.14
CA ARG A 17 -4.95 8.97 -5.34
C ARG A 17 -5.27 9.04 -6.82
N ALA A 18 -6.56 8.90 -7.15
CA ALA A 18 -7.07 9.11 -8.50
C ALA A 18 -8.13 10.22 -8.48
N ARG A 19 -8.19 11.00 -9.56
CA ARG A 19 -9.24 12.00 -9.79
C ARG A 19 -9.95 11.73 -11.11
N ASN A 20 -11.22 12.12 -11.18
CA ASN A 20 -11.96 12.22 -12.43
C ASN A 20 -12.00 13.70 -12.85
N PRO A 21 -11.24 14.12 -13.87
CA PRO A 21 -11.22 15.52 -14.31
C PRO A 21 -12.58 16.03 -14.78
N ALA A 22 -13.44 15.15 -15.33
CA ALA A 22 -14.76 15.54 -15.82
C ALA A 22 -15.74 15.89 -14.69
N THR A 23 -15.61 15.27 -13.51
CA THR A 23 -16.53 15.50 -12.38
C THR A 23 -15.88 16.19 -11.18
N GLY A 24 -14.55 16.30 -11.15
CA GLY A 24 -13.79 16.76 -9.99
C GLY A 24 -13.72 15.75 -8.83
N ALA A 25 -14.33 14.56 -8.98
CA ALA A 25 -14.34 13.53 -7.95
C ALA A 25 -12.92 13.01 -7.64
N VAL A 26 -12.65 12.69 -6.37
CA VAL A 26 -11.33 12.19 -5.92
C VAL A 26 -11.50 10.94 -5.08
N GLY A 27 -10.92 9.83 -5.55
CA GLY A 27 -10.89 8.55 -4.84
C GLY A 27 -9.56 7.84 -5.04
N HIS A 28 -9.62 6.58 -5.43
CA HIS A 28 -8.48 5.71 -5.60
C HIS A 28 -8.61 4.87 -6.86
N TYR A 29 -7.53 4.21 -7.25
CA TYR A 29 -7.50 3.30 -8.38
C TYR A 29 -6.67 2.08 -8.04
N CYS A 30 -7.11 0.91 -8.50
CA CYS A 30 -6.37 -0.33 -8.46
C CYS A 30 -6.88 -1.23 -9.59
N GLU A 31 -6.06 -2.18 -10.04
CA GLU A 31 -6.49 -3.23 -10.96
C GLU A 31 -6.60 -4.57 -10.20
N LYS A 32 -7.70 -5.29 -10.40
CA LYS A 32 -7.89 -6.61 -9.78
C LYS A 32 -7.06 -7.66 -10.51
N ILE A 33 -6.31 -8.49 -9.77
CA ILE A 33 -5.36 -9.45 -10.39
C ILE A 33 -5.54 -10.90 -9.95
N SER A 34 -6.44 -11.17 -8.99
CA SER A 34 -6.65 -12.52 -8.50
C SER A 34 -8.01 -12.70 -7.83
N GLY A 35 -8.37 -13.96 -7.53
CA GLY A 35 -9.65 -14.31 -6.92
C GLY A 35 -9.91 -13.60 -5.59
N GLY A 36 -8.88 -13.27 -4.80
CA GLY A 36 -8.99 -12.46 -3.59
C GLY A 36 -9.46 -11.02 -3.82
N CYS A 37 -9.46 -10.52 -5.07
CA CYS A 37 -9.94 -9.18 -5.42
C CYS A 37 -11.43 -9.13 -5.80
N ALA A 38 -12.11 -10.29 -5.93
CA ALA A 38 -13.48 -10.36 -6.44
C ALA A 38 -14.43 -9.43 -5.66
N HIS A 39 -14.45 -9.53 -4.34
CA HIS A 39 -15.31 -8.75 -3.43
C HIS A 39 -14.57 -7.63 -2.70
N CYS A 40 -13.56 -7.03 -3.35
CA CYS A 40 -12.71 -5.99 -2.76
C CYS A 40 -13.50 -4.78 -2.24
N TYR A 41 -13.46 -4.55 -0.91
CA TYR A 41 -14.15 -3.43 -0.26
C TYR A 41 -13.72 -2.07 -0.83
N ALA A 42 -12.43 -1.89 -1.15
CA ALA A 42 -11.89 -0.64 -1.68
C ALA A 42 -12.50 -0.29 -3.05
N SER A 43 -12.77 -1.32 -3.88
CA SER A 43 -13.48 -1.16 -5.15
C SER A 43 -14.93 -0.74 -4.94
N THR A 44 -15.61 -1.31 -3.94
CA THR A 44 -17.00 -0.96 -3.62
C THR A 44 -17.12 0.45 -3.06
N LEU A 45 -16.17 0.87 -2.22
CA LEU A 45 -16.14 2.21 -1.64
C LEU A 45 -15.95 3.33 -2.67
N GLN A 46 -15.41 3.05 -3.86
CA GLN A 46 -15.25 4.06 -4.91
C GLN A 46 -16.57 4.75 -5.28
N THR A 47 -17.69 4.04 -5.23
CA THR A 47 -19.00 4.65 -5.54
C THR A 47 -19.38 5.76 -4.57
N ARG A 48 -18.93 5.68 -3.30
CA ARG A 48 -19.12 6.75 -2.31
C ARG A 48 -18.27 7.98 -2.62
N PHE A 49 -17.15 7.80 -3.32
CA PHE A 49 -16.31 8.89 -3.82
C PHE A 49 -16.74 9.38 -5.20
N GLN A 50 -17.87 8.90 -5.74
CA GLN A 50 -18.31 9.19 -7.12
C GLN A 50 -17.27 8.79 -8.18
N MET A 51 -16.48 7.76 -7.86
CA MET A 51 -15.46 7.17 -8.72
C MET A 51 -15.94 5.80 -9.24
N PRO A 52 -15.52 5.38 -10.44
CA PRO A 52 -15.86 4.06 -10.95
C PRO A 52 -15.24 2.96 -10.08
N LYS A 53 -15.88 1.79 -10.05
CA LYS A 53 -15.30 0.59 -9.44
C LYS A 53 -14.03 0.19 -10.20
N TYR A 54 -13.14 -0.52 -9.51
CA TYR A 54 -11.87 -0.99 -10.07
C TYR A 54 -12.10 -1.94 -11.25
N PRO A 55 -11.24 -1.89 -12.29
CA PRO A 55 -11.32 -2.80 -13.42
C PRO A 55 -11.36 -4.28 -12.98
N PRO A 56 -12.19 -5.11 -13.63
CA PRO A 56 -12.30 -6.53 -13.31
C PRO A 56 -10.99 -7.30 -13.58
N ILE A 57 -10.91 -8.50 -13.02
CA ILE A 57 -9.74 -9.37 -13.18
C ILE A 57 -9.51 -9.65 -14.66
N GLY A 58 -8.26 -9.59 -15.11
CA GLY A 58 -7.89 -9.86 -16.50
C GLY A 58 -8.08 -8.67 -17.44
N THR A 59 -8.52 -7.51 -16.94
CA THR A 59 -8.68 -6.28 -17.73
C THR A 59 -7.68 -5.19 -17.34
N ALA A 60 -6.55 -5.58 -16.75
CA ALA A 60 -5.45 -4.66 -16.48
C ALA A 60 -5.00 -4.00 -17.79
N GLN A 61 -4.97 -2.68 -17.81
CA GLN A 61 -4.68 -1.88 -19.00
C GLN A 61 -3.46 -0.97 -18.79
N THR A 62 -3.00 -0.86 -17.55
CA THR A 62 -1.92 0.06 -17.21
C THR A 62 -0.55 -0.61 -17.23
N HIS A 63 0.38 0.10 -17.86
CA HIS A 63 1.80 -0.21 -17.83
C HIS A 63 2.52 0.83 -16.97
N GLU A 64 3.83 0.62 -16.77
CA GLU A 64 4.65 1.63 -16.08
C GLU A 64 4.56 2.97 -16.81
N PRO A 65 4.07 4.04 -16.14
CA PRO A 65 3.92 5.32 -16.80
C PRO A 65 5.28 5.97 -17.03
N ALA A 66 5.35 6.79 -18.08
CA ALA A 66 6.51 7.66 -18.30
C ALA A 66 6.78 8.53 -17.06
N GLU A 67 8.06 8.81 -16.80
CA GLU A 67 8.48 9.50 -15.58
C GLU A 67 8.09 10.98 -15.51
N SER A 68 7.37 11.55 -16.47
CA SER A 68 6.96 12.97 -16.47
C SER A 68 5.49 13.12 -16.84
N GLY A 69 4.78 14.03 -16.16
CA GLY A 69 3.39 14.38 -16.46
C GLY A 69 2.34 13.75 -15.52
N THR A 70 1.08 14.04 -15.82
CA THR A 70 -0.09 13.34 -15.27
C THR A 70 -0.08 11.90 -15.75
N VAL A 71 -0.46 10.97 -14.88
CA VAL A 71 -0.54 9.55 -15.25
C VAL A 71 -1.99 9.26 -15.63
N PRO A 72 -2.31 9.17 -16.93
CA PRO A 72 -3.66 8.82 -17.35
C PRO A 72 -3.97 7.39 -16.93
N LEU A 73 -5.22 7.18 -16.54
CA LEU A 73 -5.77 5.89 -16.14
C LEU A 73 -7.00 5.58 -17.01
N PRO A 74 -7.37 4.30 -17.13
CA PRO A 74 -8.58 3.89 -17.82
C PRO A 74 -9.82 4.67 -17.35
N GLY A 75 -10.72 4.96 -18.29
CA GLY A 75 -11.96 5.70 -18.01
C GLY A 75 -11.77 7.21 -17.82
N GLY A 76 -10.69 7.78 -18.37
CA GLY A 76 -10.41 9.23 -18.30
C GLY A 76 -10.00 9.70 -16.91
N LEU A 77 -9.57 8.78 -16.04
CA LEU A 77 -9.09 9.12 -14.70
C LEU A 77 -7.63 9.59 -14.75
N GLU A 78 -7.20 10.33 -13.73
CA GLU A 78 -5.81 10.74 -13.57
C GLU A 78 -5.28 10.35 -12.20
N LEU A 79 -4.11 9.71 -12.15
CA LEU A 79 -3.41 9.42 -10.90
C LEU A 79 -2.62 10.64 -10.45
N PHE A 80 -2.55 10.88 -9.14
CA PHE A 80 -1.67 11.86 -8.53
C PHE A 80 -1.18 11.39 -7.16
N LEU A 81 -0.04 11.96 -6.74
CA LEU A 81 0.47 11.79 -5.38
C LEU A 81 0.00 12.95 -4.50
N ASP A 82 -0.75 12.63 -3.46
CA ASP A 82 -1.15 13.56 -2.42
C ASP A 82 0.00 13.76 -1.41
N GLN A 83 0.82 14.78 -1.65
CA GLN A 83 1.93 15.17 -0.78
C GLN A 83 1.47 15.49 0.64
N GLY A 84 0.24 15.97 0.82
CA GLY A 84 -0.34 16.25 2.13
C GLY A 84 -0.39 15.00 3.01
N LYS A 85 -0.66 13.82 2.42
CA LYS A 85 -0.65 12.54 3.13
C LYS A 85 0.73 12.09 3.58
N LEU A 86 1.78 12.36 2.79
CA LEU A 86 3.16 12.10 3.22
C LEU A 86 3.55 13.02 4.38
N ILE A 87 3.18 14.31 4.30
CA ILE A 87 3.41 15.30 5.35
C ILE A 87 2.65 14.93 6.65
N GLU A 88 1.44 14.39 6.55
CA GLU A 88 0.67 13.91 7.71
C GLU A 88 1.42 12.84 8.50
N VAL A 89 2.03 11.86 7.83
CA VAL A 89 2.85 10.82 8.47
C VAL A 89 4.07 11.45 9.14
N MET A 90 4.80 12.27 8.37
CA MET A 90 6.02 12.92 8.83
C MET A 90 5.83 13.84 10.04
N ARG A 91 4.68 14.52 10.16
CA ARG A 91 4.38 15.41 11.29
C ARG A 91 3.99 14.68 12.57
N ARG A 92 3.61 13.40 12.49
CA ARG A 92 3.11 12.67 13.65
C ARG A 92 4.26 12.21 14.55
N LYS A 93 4.25 12.67 15.81
CA LYS A 93 5.29 12.31 16.78
C LYS A 93 4.99 11.03 17.57
N LYS A 94 3.71 10.70 17.78
CA LYS A 94 3.29 9.50 18.50
C LYS A 94 3.66 8.26 17.66
N PRO A 95 4.45 7.29 18.18
CA PRO A 95 4.69 6.02 17.51
C PRO A 95 3.38 5.40 17.02
N THR A 96 3.38 4.87 15.81
CA THR A 96 2.14 4.52 15.09
C THR A 96 2.41 3.48 14.04
N ARG A 97 1.52 2.50 13.97
CA ARG A 97 1.47 1.46 12.94
C ARG A 97 0.62 1.95 11.78
N TYR A 98 1.27 2.30 10.68
CA TYR A 98 0.64 2.74 9.45
C TYR A 98 0.44 1.58 8.48
N PHE A 99 -0.78 1.37 8.02
CA PHE A 99 -1.06 0.52 6.88
C PHE A 99 -1.15 1.35 5.59
N TRP A 100 -0.20 1.12 4.68
CA TRP A 100 -0.08 1.90 3.47
C TRP A 100 -0.89 1.33 2.32
N CYS A 101 -1.50 2.26 1.58
CA CYS A 101 -2.17 1.99 0.31
C CYS A 101 -3.26 0.92 0.41
N ASN A 102 -4.03 0.85 1.50
CA ASN A 102 -5.12 -0.13 1.64
C ASN A 102 -6.24 0.04 0.59
N MET A 103 -6.32 1.20 -0.07
CA MET A 103 -7.26 1.48 -1.15
C MET A 103 -6.64 1.32 -2.55
N THR A 104 -5.35 1.04 -2.66
CA THR A 104 -4.63 0.83 -3.93
C THR A 104 -3.60 -0.30 -3.76
N ASP A 105 -2.59 -0.41 -4.61
CA ASP A 105 -1.47 -1.33 -4.40
C ASP A 105 -0.22 -0.56 -4.80
N ILE A 106 0.68 -0.29 -3.85
CA ILE A 106 1.83 0.60 -4.07
C ILE A 106 2.80 0.07 -5.16
N PHE A 107 2.73 -1.23 -5.45
CA PHE A 107 3.48 -1.87 -6.53
C PHE A 107 2.66 -2.02 -7.82
N GLY A 108 1.55 -1.31 -7.95
CA GLY A 108 0.79 -1.19 -9.20
C GLY A 108 1.67 -0.75 -10.36
N ALA A 109 1.42 -1.29 -11.55
CA ALA A 109 2.12 -0.88 -12.77
C ALA A 109 1.86 0.60 -13.07
N TRP A 110 0.63 1.08 -12.82
CA TRP A 110 0.23 2.48 -12.96
C TRP A 110 0.94 3.48 -12.03
N ILE A 111 1.77 3.04 -11.07
CA ILE A 111 2.40 3.94 -10.09
C ILE A 111 3.84 4.22 -10.52
N PRO A 112 4.19 5.48 -10.86
CA PRO A 112 5.56 5.87 -11.17
C PRO A 112 6.54 5.54 -10.03
N ASN A 113 7.74 5.08 -10.37
CA ASN A 113 8.78 4.79 -9.37
C ASN A 113 9.10 6.01 -8.51
N ARG A 114 9.16 7.23 -9.08
CA ARG A 114 9.34 8.48 -8.30
C ARG A 114 8.33 8.66 -7.15
N TRP A 115 7.06 8.27 -7.34
CA TRP A 115 6.04 8.42 -6.29
C TRP A 115 6.13 7.30 -5.27
N ARG A 116 6.48 6.09 -5.73
CA ARG A 116 6.81 4.97 -4.85
C ARG A 116 8.01 5.33 -3.95
N ASN A 117 9.06 5.90 -4.53
CA ASN A 117 10.26 6.39 -3.83
C ASN A 117 9.87 7.41 -2.75
N GLN A 118 9.03 8.39 -3.08
CA GLN A 118 8.56 9.39 -2.10
C GLN A 118 7.78 8.78 -0.94
N CYS A 119 7.00 7.73 -1.17
CA CYS A 119 6.33 7.00 -0.10
C CYS A 119 7.36 6.30 0.81
N PHE A 120 8.31 5.54 0.23
CA PHE A 120 9.36 4.88 1.01
C PHE A 120 10.31 5.87 1.70
N GLN A 121 10.51 7.06 1.14
CA GLN A 121 11.23 8.17 1.79
C GLN A 121 10.52 8.66 3.04
N ALA A 122 9.21 8.86 2.99
CA ALA A 122 8.45 9.23 4.18
C ALA A 122 8.54 8.14 5.26
N MET A 123 8.55 6.86 4.86
CA MET A 123 8.71 5.74 5.78
C MET A 123 10.09 5.71 6.45
N ALA A 124 11.16 5.81 5.65
CA ALA A 124 12.54 5.85 6.16
C ALA A 124 12.81 7.10 7.02
N ALA A 125 12.18 8.23 6.70
CA ALA A 125 12.30 9.47 7.45
C ALA A 125 11.55 9.45 8.80
N THR A 126 10.74 8.42 9.07
CA THR A 126 9.96 8.31 10.31
C THR A 126 10.19 6.98 11.04
N PRO A 127 11.43 6.68 11.48
CA PRO A 127 11.80 5.38 12.07
C PRO A 127 11.06 5.02 13.37
N TRP A 128 10.41 5.98 14.04
CA TRP A 128 9.57 5.72 15.22
C TRP A 128 8.17 5.21 14.86
N HIS A 129 7.82 5.14 13.58
CA HIS A 129 6.59 4.52 13.09
C HIS A 129 6.88 3.16 12.49
N THR A 130 5.94 2.24 12.63
CA THR A 130 5.94 0.99 11.87
C THR A 130 5.12 1.18 10.61
N HIS A 131 5.68 0.87 9.44
CA HIS A 131 5.02 1.02 8.15
C HIS A 131 4.79 -0.34 7.51
N MET A 132 3.53 -0.75 7.41
CA MET A 132 3.14 -1.99 6.78
C MET A 132 2.70 -1.74 5.34
N VAL A 133 3.31 -2.46 4.41
CA VAL A 133 2.97 -2.45 2.99
C VAL A 133 2.50 -3.85 2.61
N LEU A 134 1.25 -3.99 2.17
CA LEU A 134 0.69 -5.26 1.71
C LEU A 134 0.40 -5.22 0.21
N THR A 135 0.78 -6.27 -0.53
CA THR A 135 0.58 -6.31 -1.98
C THR A 135 0.16 -7.68 -2.49
N LYS A 136 -0.50 -7.71 -3.65
CA LYS A 136 -0.70 -8.95 -4.43
C LYS A 136 0.31 -9.07 -5.59
N ARG A 137 1.15 -8.05 -5.80
CA ARG A 137 2.13 -7.90 -6.89
C ARG A 137 3.55 -8.23 -6.43
N ALA A 138 3.71 -9.38 -5.78
CA ALA A 138 4.94 -9.78 -5.11
C ALA A 138 6.20 -9.75 -6.01
N LYS A 139 6.08 -10.11 -7.29
CA LYS A 139 7.18 -10.01 -8.26
C LYS A 139 7.68 -8.56 -8.41
N ARG A 140 6.78 -7.58 -8.56
CA ARG A 140 7.12 -6.16 -8.66
C ARG A 140 7.70 -5.62 -7.35
N ALA A 141 7.19 -6.09 -6.22
CA ALA A 141 7.75 -5.74 -4.91
C ALA A 141 9.20 -6.20 -4.75
N ARG A 142 9.52 -7.42 -5.20
CA ARG A 142 10.89 -7.96 -5.26
C ARG A 142 11.77 -7.18 -6.23
N GLU A 143 11.30 -6.93 -7.45
CA GLU A 143 12.06 -6.22 -8.47
C GLU A 143 12.37 -4.77 -8.08
N TYR A 144 11.45 -4.11 -7.36
CA TYR A 144 11.62 -2.72 -6.95
C TYR A 144 12.74 -2.50 -5.92
N SER A 145 13.21 -3.54 -5.21
CA SER A 145 14.34 -3.53 -4.25
C SER A 145 14.72 -2.13 -3.73
N ILE A 146 14.22 -1.76 -2.55
CA ILE A 146 14.44 -0.42 -2.00
C ILE A 146 15.94 -0.13 -1.94
N LEU A 147 16.77 -1.10 -1.54
CA LEU A 147 18.22 -0.88 -1.46
C LEU A 147 18.86 -0.62 -2.81
N LYS A 148 18.48 -1.35 -3.87
CA LYS A 148 19.05 -1.13 -5.21
C LYS A 148 18.63 0.21 -5.79
N THR A 149 17.37 0.60 -5.57
CA THR A 149 16.84 1.89 -6.02
C THR A 149 17.59 3.08 -5.40
N TRP A 150 18.17 2.91 -4.21
CA TRP A 150 18.82 3.99 -3.45
C TRP A 150 20.34 3.93 -3.42
N ARG A 151 20.95 2.76 -3.70
CA ARG A 151 22.41 2.60 -3.89
C ARG A 151 22.88 3.01 -5.28
N GLY A 152 22.00 2.91 -6.29
CA GLY A 152 22.26 3.49 -7.59
C GLY A 152 21.98 4.99 -7.54
N LYS A 153 22.90 5.82 -8.06
CA LYS A 153 22.50 7.13 -8.61
C LYS A 153 21.23 6.85 -9.44
N THR A 154 20.13 7.50 -9.07
CA THR A 154 18.78 7.12 -9.51
C THR A 154 18.72 6.95 -11.03
N LEU A 155 17.84 6.07 -11.52
CA LEU A 155 17.61 5.80 -12.96
C LEU A 155 17.31 7.06 -13.80
N ASP A 156 17.20 8.23 -13.18
CA ASP A 156 16.89 9.52 -13.79
C ASP A 156 17.69 10.72 -13.25
N GLY A 157 18.65 10.53 -12.32
CA GLY A 157 19.45 11.59 -11.69
C GLY A 157 18.68 12.66 -10.89
N ARG A 158 17.37 12.83 -11.11
CA ARG A 158 16.51 13.87 -10.52
C ARG A 158 15.99 13.52 -9.13
N CYS A 159 15.89 12.24 -8.79
CA CYS A 159 15.52 11.83 -7.43
C CYS A 159 16.62 12.16 -6.40
N ALA A 160 17.90 12.21 -6.79
CA ALA A 160 19.00 12.59 -5.91
C ALA A 160 18.93 14.06 -5.45
N GLU A 161 18.40 14.95 -6.29
CA GLU A 161 18.28 16.39 -5.98
C GLU A 161 17.15 16.69 -4.98
N LEU A 162 16.07 15.89 -5.00
CA LEU A 162 14.94 16.09 -4.09
C LEU A 162 15.19 15.48 -2.70
N PHE A 163 15.99 14.41 -2.61
CA PHE A 163 16.27 13.69 -1.36
C PHE A 163 17.68 13.08 -1.38
N PRO A 164 18.70 13.75 -0.82
CA PRO A 164 20.11 13.39 -0.98
C PRO A 164 20.58 12.27 -0.02
N TYR A 165 19.77 11.22 0.18
CA TYR A 165 20.06 10.20 1.18
C TYR A 165 20.30 8.81 0.57
N GLU A 166 21.46 8.22 0.87
CA GLU A 166 21.67 6.79 0.72
C GLU A 166 20.93 6.08 1.85
N CYS A 167 19.96 5.24 1.51
CA CYS A 167 19.22 4.47 2.50
C CYS A 167 19.91 3.12 2.73
N SER A 168 20.32 2.85 3.96
CA SER A 168 20.85 1.56 4.41
C SER A 168 19.72 0.62 4.85
N GLN A 169 19.98 -0.70 4.89
CA GLN A 169 18.99 -1.68 5.41
C GLN A 169 18.48 -1.35 6.82
N ARG A 170 19.35 -0.77 7.65
CA ARG A 170 19.02 -0.41 9.03
C ARG A 170 17.91 0.64 9.12
N GLU A 171 17.82 1.53 8.14
CA GLU A 171 16.84 2.62 8.08
C GLU A 171 15.47 2.21 7.54
N LEU A 172 15.33 0.97 7.07
CA LEU A 172 14.07 0.39 6.61
C LEU A 172 13.61 -0.76 7.51
N SER A 173 14.25 -0.94 8.68
CA SER A 173 13.82 -1.92 9.69
C SER A 173 12.39 -1.68 10.17
N ASN A 174 11.92 -0.44 10.08
CA ASN A 174 10.57 -0.02 10.40
C ASN A 174 9.56 -0.20 9.23
N VAL A 175 10.00 -0.69 8.07
CA VAL A 175 9.18 -0.95 6.89
C VAL A 175 8.95 -2.45 6.71
N TRP A 176 7.72 -2.88 6.95
CA TRP A 176 7.30 -4.28 6.87
C TRP A 176 6.66 -4.56 5.51
N TYR A 177 7.16 -5.59 4.83
CA TYR A 177 6.60 -6.04 3.57
C TYR A 177 5.72 -7.24 3.78
N GLY A 178 4.54 -7.21 3.17
CA GLY A 178 3.70 -8.37 3.14
C GLY A 178 3.07 -8.65 1.79
N VAL A 179 2.69 -9.91 1.62
CA VAL A 179 1.92 -10.35 0.45
C VAL A 179 0.59 -10.94 0.88
N SER A 180 -0.47 -10.64 0.12
CA SER A 180 -1.73 -11.37 0.30
C SER A 180 -1.67 -12.71 -0.43
N VAL A 181 -2.09 -13.79 0.24
CA VAL A 181 -2.13 -15.15 -0.32
C VAL A 181 -3.50 -15.76 -0.02
N GLU A 182 -4.39 -15.75 -1.01
CA GLU A 182 -5.76 -16.25 -0.79
C GLU A 182 -5.89 -17.77 -0.92
N SER A 183 -4.93 -18.47 -1.52
CA SER A 183 -4.98 -19.93 -1.71
C SER A 183 -3.62 -20.50 -2.15
N LYS A 184 -3.49 -21.84 -2.13
CA LYS A 184 -2.30 -22.58 -2.61
C LYS A 184 -1.76 -22.08 -3.95
N ARG A 185 -2.63 -21.70 -4.90
CA ARG A 185 -2.24 -21.17 -6.21
C ARG A 185 -1.30 -19.96 -6.08
N PHE A 186 -1.45 -19.15 -5.04
CA PHE A 186 -0.73 -17.89 -4.84
C PHE A 186 0.45 -17.99 -3.86
N LEU A 187 0.82 -19.19 -3.38
CA LEU A 187 2.02 -19.41 -2.55
C LEU A 187 3.29 -18.87 -3.20
N ARG A 188 3.35 -18.88 -4.54
CA ARG A 188 4.43 -18.25 -5.32
C ARG A 188 4.72 -16.77 -4.97
N ARG A 189 3.77 -16.07 -4.33
CA ARG A 189 3.99 -14.71 -3.82
C ARG A 189 4.89 -14.69 -2.60
N VAL A 190 4.81 -15.71 -1.75
CA VAL A 190 5.71 -15.90 -0.60
C VAL A 190 7.13 -16.15 -1.10
N ASP A 191 7.30 -16.98 -2.15
CA ASP A 191 8.61 -17.19 -2.79
C ASP A 191 9.26 -15.90 -3.31
N GLN A 192 8.45 -14.91 -3.72
CA GLN A 192 8.97 -13.59 -4.09
C GLN A 192 9.24 -12.73 -2.87
N LEU A 193 8.39 -12.79 -1.84
CA LEU A 193 8.51 -12.01 -0.61
C LEU A 193 9.81 -12.32 0.14
N VAL A 194 10.16 -13.60 0.32
CA VAL A 194 11.38 -14.01 1.03
C VAL A 194 12.66 -13.54 0.32
N LYS A 195 12.56 -13.21 -0.98
CA LYS A 195 13.65 -12.66 -1.80
C LYS A 195 13.70 -11.13 -1.81
N THR A 196 12.87 -10.46 -1.00
CA THR A 196 12.88 -9.00 -0.85
C THR A 196 13.89 -8.56 0.21
N ASP A 197 14.28 -7.29 0.19
CA ASP A 197 15.22 -6.72 1.15
C ASP A 197 14.59 -6.30 2.49
N ALA A 198 13.31 -6.60 2.71
CA ALA A 198 12.59 -6.17 3.92
C ALA A 198 13.07 -6.94 5.15
N ALA A 199 13.33 -6.20 6.24
CA ALA A 199 13.73 -6.79 7.52
C ALA A 199 12.59 -7.57 8.19
N VAL A 200 11.35 -7.13 7.98
CA VAL A 200 10.14 -7.80 8.46
C VAL A 200 9.28 -8.17 7.27
N ARG A 201 9.03 -9.46 7.12
CA ARG A 201 8.21 -10.07 6.08
C ARG A 201 6.99 -10.71 6.72
N PHE A 202 5.81 -10.41 6.17
CA PHE A 202 4.56 -10.98 6.67
C PHE A 202 3.64 -11.51 5.57
N VAL A 203 2.86 -12.52 5.88
CA VAL A 203 1.82 -13.02 4.97
C VAL A 203 0.46 -12.62 5.50
N SER A 204 -0.39 -12.06 4.65
CA SER A 204 -1.83 -11.95 4.93
C SER A 204 -2.53 -13.02 4.12
N ALA A 205 -2.89 -14.12 4.76
CA ALA A 205 -3.67 -15.20 4.20
C ALA A 205 -5.16 -14.78 4.13
N GLU A 206 -5.44 -13.72 3.35
CA GLU A 206 -6.75 -13.06 3.30
C GLU A 206 -7.17 -12.54 1.91
N PRO A 207 -8.46 -12.68 1.55
CA PRO A 207 -9.39 -13.63 2.18
C PRO A 207 -8.88 -15.05 1.97
N LEU A 208 -8.99 -15.92 2.98
CA LEU A 208 -8.63 -17.33 2.83
C LEU A 208 -9.69 -18.05 1.99
N LEU A 209 -9.30 -18.58 0.84
CA LEU A 209 -10.18 -19.22 -0.16
C LEU A 209 -9.84 -20.70 -0.37
N GLY A 210 -9.20 -21.32 0.61
CA GLY A 210 -8.83 -22.73 0.62
C GLY A 210 -7.69 -23.01 1.61
N PRO A 211 -7.36 -24.29 1.82
CA PRO A 211 -6.24 -24.67 2.68
C PRO A 211 -4.92 -24.10 2.15
N LEU A 212 -4.03 -23.75 3.08
CA LEU A 212 -2.76 -23.11 2.78
C LEU A 212 -1.66 -23.67 3.69
N ASP A 213 -0.69 -24.33 3.07
CA ASP A 213 0.53 -24.79 3.73
C ASP A 213 1.63 -23.73 3.55
N LEU A 214 2.04 -23.13 4.67
CA LEU A 214 3.12 -22.15 4.77
C LEU A 214 4.39 -22.74 5.38
N SER A 215 4.39 -24.02 5.78
CA SER A 215 5.47 -24.64 6.55
C SER A 215 6.86 -24.44 5.94
N ALA A 216 6.96 -24.51 4.61
CA ALA A 216 8.21 -24.32 3.86
C ALA A 216 8.77 -22.89 3.90
N HIS A 217 7.98 -21.90 4.34
CA HIS A 217 8.35 -20.48 4.35
C HIS A 217 8.39 -19.87 5.75
N LEU A 218 7.85 -20.53 6.77
CA LEU A 218 7.65 -19.92 8.09
C LEU A 218 8.95 -19.43 8.74
N SER A 219 10.07 -20.12 8.54
CA SER A 219 11.38 -19.69 9.07
C SER A 219 11.86 -18.33 8.51
N GLU A 220 11.32 -17.90 7.37
CA GLU A 220 11.65 -16.64 6.70
C GLU A 220 10.62 -15.52 6.97
N LEU A 221 9.54 -15.84 7.70
CA LEU A 221 8.45 -14.92 8.00
C LEU A 221 8.51 -14.49 9.46
N GLN A 222 8.21 -13.21 9.70
CA GLN A 222 8.16 -12.65 11.05
C GLN A 222 6.71 -12.57 11.56
N TRP A 223 5.72 -12.66 10.68
CA TRP A 223 4.32 -12.55 11.08
C TRP A 223 3.38 -13.14 10.04
N VAL A 224 2.29 -13.73 10.50
CA VAL A 224 1.19 -14.21 9.65
C VAL A 224 -0.12 -13.59 10.14
N ILE A 225 -0.93 -13.09 9.21
CA ILE A 225 -2.30 -12.67 9.44
C ILE A 225 -3.20 -13.64 8.67
N VAL A 226 -4.25 -14.14 9.30
CA VAL A 226 -5.18 -15.09 8.67
C VAL A 226 -6.62 -14.64 8.89
N GLY A 227 -7.46 -14.82 7.87
CA GLY A 227 -8.89 -14.60 8.02
C GLY A 227 -9.75 -14.82 6.79
N GLY A 228 -11.02 -15.10 7.06
CA GLY A 228 -12.05 -15.29 6.04
C GLY A 228 -12.52 -13.99 5.39
N GLU A 229 -13.27 -14.12 4.29
CA GLU A 229 -13.87 -12.98 3.60
C GLU A 229 -15.06 -12.40 4.37
N SER A 230 -15.23 -11.08 4.33
CA SER A 230 -16.38 -10.39 4.92
C SER A 230 -17.11 -9.49 3.93
N GLY A 231 -18.33 -9.09 4.29
CA GLY A 231 -19.20 -8.24 3.49
C GLY A 231 -20.13 -9.02 2.56
N PRO A 232 -20.93 -8.32 1.74
CA PRO A 232 -21.89 -8.95 0.84
C PRO A 232 -21.21 -9.91 -0.14
N GLY A 233 -21.75 -11.12 -0.27
CA GLY A 233 -21.20 -12.16 -1.14
C GLY A 233 -19.94 -12.84 -0.61
N ALA A 234 -19.62 -12.68 0.69
CA ALA A 234 -18.48 -13.35 1.31
C ALA A 234 -18.46 -14.86 1.00
N ARG A 235 -17.33 -15.32 0.49
CA ARG A 235 -17.11 -16.73 0.17
C ARG A 235 -16.86 -17.54 1.45
N ARG A 236 -17.16 -18.83 1.36
CA ARG A 236 -16.96 -19.79 2.45
C ARG A 236 -15.50 -19.76 2.92
N CYS A 237 -15.32 -19.69 4.23
CA CYS A 237 -14.07 -20.00 4.90
C CYS A 237 -14.31 -21.18 5.84
N ASP A 238 -13.49 -22.21 5.73
CA ASP A 238 -13.47 -23.29 6.69
C ASP A 238 -12.60 -22.91 7.90
N PRO A 239 -13.11 -22.93 9.14
CA PRO A 239 -12.30 -22.75 10.34
C PRO A 239 -11.08 -23.66 10.42
N GLU A 240 -11.14 -24.87 9.86
CA GLU A 240 -10.02 -25.81 9.89
C GLU A 240 -8.82 -25.29 9.10
N TRP A 241 -9.04 -24.53 8.01
CA TRP A 241 -7.94 -23.91 7.27
C TRP A 241 -7.21 -22.86 8.11
N ILE A 242 -7.95 -22.14 8.96
CA ILE A 242 -7.37 -21.16 9.89
C ILE A 242 -6.64 -21.89 11.01
N ALA A 243 -7.27 -22.91 11.61
CA ALA A 243 -6.69 -23.73 12.67
C ALA A 243 -5.39 -24.42 12.22
N ASP A 244 -5.32 -24.88 10.98
CA ASP A 244 -4.11 -25.48 10.40
C ASP A 244 -2.98 -24.45 10.30
N ILE A 245 -3.24 -23.23 9.80
CA ILE A 245 -2.26 -22.15 9.78
C ILE A 245 -1.81 -21.77 11.21
N VAL A 246 -2.73 -21.77 12.19
CA VAL A 246 -2.39 -21.55 13.60
C VAL A 246 -1.38 -22.58 14.08
N LYS A 247 -1.66 -23.87 13.87
CA LYS A 247 -0.76 -24.96 14.28
C LYS A 247 0.60 -24.86 13.61
N GLN A 248 0.64 -24.56 12.31
CA GLN A 248 1.89 -24.37 11.58
C GLN A 248 2.73 -23.23 12.20
N CYS A 249 2.10 -22.08 12.48
CA CYS A 249 2.79 -20.92 13.07
C CYS A 249 3.28 -21.19 14.49
N GLN A 250 2.46 -21.84 15.32
CA GLN A 250 2.86 -22.26 16.68
C GLN A 250 4.05 -23.22 16.66
N ALA A 251 4.03 -24.22 15.77
CA ALA A 251 5.13 -25.17 15.63
C ALA A 251 6.43 -24.50 15.17
N ALA A 252 6.33 -23.44 14.37
CA ALA A 252 7.48 -22.67 13.89
C ALA A 252 7.87 -21.47 14.78
N ASN A 253 7.14 -21.24 15.88
CA ASN A 253 7.28 -20.06 16.74
C ASN A 253 7.21 -18.73 15.96
N VAL A 254 6.28 -18.65 15.00
CA VAL A 254 6.02 -17.44 14.20
C VAL A 254 4.77 -16.75 14.76
N PRO A 255 4.86 -15.46 15.14
CA PRO A 255 3.69 -14.70 15.60
C PRO A 255 2.54 -14.73 14.59
N LEU A 256 1.33 -14.91 15.08
CA LEU A 256 0.13 -15.01 14.26
C LEU A 256 -0.98 -14.07 14.73
N PHE A 257 -1.71 -13.47 13.79
CA PHE A 257 -2.93 -12.73 14.06
C PHE A 257 -4.13 -13.34 13.33
N VAL A 258 -5.01 -14.03 14.06
CA VAL A 258 -6.33 -14.43 13.56
C VAL A 258 -7.24 -13.21 13.60
N LYS A 259 -7.51 -12.68 12.41
CA LYS A 259 -8.28 -11.43 12.26
C LYS A 259 -9.77 -11.68 12.33
N GLN A 260 -10.27 -12.69 11.61
CA GLN A 260 -11.69 -13.05 11.59
C GLN A 260 -11.90 -14.41 10.92
N LEU A 261 -12.96 -15.12 11.29
CA LEU A 261 -13.38 -16.34 10.60
C LEU A 261 -14.07 -16.06 9.25
N GLY A 262 -14.57 -14.84 9.05
CA GLY A 262 -15.31 -14.40 7.87
C GLY A 262 -16.83 -14.38 8.09
N ALA A 263 -17.55 -13.81 7.14
CA ALA A 263 -19.02 -13.68 7.21
C ALA A 263 -19.77 -14.96 6.78
N HIS A 264 -19.07 -15.91 6.14
CA HIS A 264 -19.63 -17.20 5.74
C HIS A 264 -18.72 -18.33 6.23
N VAL A 265 -18.89 -18.68 7.49
CA VAL A 265 -18.13 -19.74 8.15
C VAL A 265 -18.86 -21.07 7.97
N ALA A 266 -18.18 -22.04 7.37
CA ALA A 266 -18.78 -23.34 7.10
C ALA A 266 -17.73 -24.44 7.08
N THR A 267 -18.01 -25.53 7.78
CA THR A 267 -17.13 -26.71 7.88
C THR A 267 -17.48 -27.73 6.79
N GLU A 268 -16.80 -28.88 6.78
CA GLU A 268 -17.04 -29.98 5.84
C GLU A 268 -18.50 -30.46 5.77
N MET A 269 -18.81 -31.15 4.67
CA MET A 269 -20.12 -31.75 4.46
C MET A 269 -20.37 -32.88 5.47
N ARG A 270 -21.47 -32.79 6.21
CA ARG A 270 -22.06 -33.94 6.91
C ARG A 270 -23.32 -34.32 6.17
N ASP A 271 -23.44 -35.60 5.79
CA ASP A 271 -24.58 -36.13 5.04
C ASP A 271 -24.91 -35.36 3.74
N GLY A 272 -23.89 -34.80 3.08
CA GLY A 272 -24.04 -34.01 1.85
C GLY A 272 -24.42 -32.54 2.07
N GLU A 273 -24.57 -32.08 3.31
CA GLU A 273 -24.91 -30.70 3.64
C GLU A 273 -23.73 -29.92 4.25
N ILE A 274 -23.56 -28.67 3.82
CA ILE A 274 -22.57 -27.75 4.38
C ILE A 274 -23.06 -27.25 5.74
N MET A 275 -22.33 -27.60 6.80
CA MET A 275 -22.62 -27.14 8.15
C MET A 275 -22.13 -25.69 8.33
N ARG A 276 -23.07 -24.75 8.47
CA ARG A 276 -22.75 -23.34 8.79
C ARG A 276 -22.54 -23.17 10.29
N VAL A 277 -21.49 -22.44 10.65
CA VAL A 277 -21.26 -22.00 12.04
C VAL A 277 -22.03 -20.69 12.24
N PRO A 278 -23.07 -20.65 13.08
CA PRO A 278 -23.82 -19.42 13.33
C PRO A 278 -22.97 -18.47 14.18
N LEU A 279 -22.57 -17.34 13.59
CA LEU A 279 -21.89 -16.24 14.29
C LEU A 279 -22.81 -15.02 14.37
N ARG A 280 -22.74 -14.30 15.49
CA ARG A 280 -23.46 -13.05 15.73
C ARG A 280 -22.74 -11.87 15.09
N ASP A 281 -21.41 -11.83 15.18
CA ASP A 281 -20.63 -10.82 14.48
C ASP A 281 -20.69 -11.03 12.96
N LYS A 282 -21.08 -9.97 12.24
CA LYS A 282 -21.32 -10.01 10.79
C LYS A 282 -20.07 -10.30 9.96
N LYS A 283 -18.87 -10.18 10.53
CA LYS A 283 -17.59 -10.46 9.86
C LYS A 283 -16.91 -11.71 10.44
N GLY A 284 -17.51 -12.34 11.46
CA GLY A 284 -16.85 -13.36 12.26
C GLY A 284 -15.60 -12.85 12.97
N GLY A 285 -15.62 -11.58 13.39
CA GLY A 285 -14.49 -10.84 13.98
C GLY A 285 -14.43 -10.85 15.51
N ASP A 286 -15.46 -11.36 16.20
CA ASP A 286 -15.50 -11.44 17.67
C ASP A 286 -14.84 -12.75 18.18
N PRO A 287 -13.65 -12.69 18.83
CA PRO A 287 -12.96 -13.88 19.30
C PRO A 287 -13.71 -14.68 20.37
N THR A 288 -14.67 -14.07 21.06
CA THR A 288 -15.46 -14.78 22.09
C THR A 288 -16.36 -15.86 21.49
N GLU A 289 -16.66 -15.74 20.19
CA GLU A 289 -17.45 -16.72 19.43
C GLU A 289 -16.60 -17.86 18.84
N TRP A 290 -15.26 -17.80 18.97
CA TRP A 290 -14.35 -18.80 18.38
C TRP A 290 -13.92 -19.84 19.40
N THR A 291 -13.44 -20.99 18.93
CA THR A 291 -12.70 -21.94 19.77
C THR A 291 -11.41 -21.31 20.28
N GLU A 292 -10.94 -21.73 21.45
CA GLU A 292 -9.82 -21.10 22.15
C GLU A 292 -8.53 -21.06 21.30
N ASP A 293 -8.28 -22.13 20.55
CA ASP A 293 -7.14 -22.27 19.64
C ASP A 293 -7.13 -21.22 18.51
N LEU A 294 -8.29 -20.65 18.16
CA LEU A 294 -8.40 -19.62 17.12
C LEU A 294 -8.28 -18.19 17.65
N ARG A 295 -8.23 -17.99 18.98
CA ARG A 295 -8.20 -16.65 19.61
C ARG A 295 -6.80 -16.02 19.64
N VAL A 296 -5.94 -16.38 18.69
CA VAL A 296 -4.54 -15.92 18.62
C VAL A 296 -4.47 -14.54 17.98
N ARG A 297 -3.92 -13.55 18.71
CA ARG A 297 -3.79 -12.15 18.25
C ARG A 297 -2.43 -11.57 18.63
N GLU A 298 -1.39 -12.21 18.13
CA GLU A 298 0.00 -11.86 18.40
C GLU A 298 0.53 -10.87 17.35
N PHE A 299 1.49 -10.05 17.78
CA PHE A 299 2.26 -9.16 16.93
C PHE A 299 3.73 -9.54 17.01
N PRO A 300 4.52 -9.32 15.93
CA PRO A 300 5.94 -9.58 15.99
C PRO A 300 6.61 -8.66 17.01
N LEU A 301 7.49 -9.25 17.81
CA LEU A 301 8.34 -8.52 18.73
C LEU A 301 9.35 -7.72 17.91
N LEU A 302 9.26 -6.39 17.99
CA LEU A 302 10.29 -5.51 17.45
C LEU A 302 11.35 -5.30 18.51
N ASP A 303 12.62 -5.56 18.18
CA ASP A 303 13.73 -5.21 19.06
C ASP A 303 13.65 -3.72 19.42
N SER A 304 13.40 -3.45 20.70
CA SER A 304 13.27 -2.11 21.28
C SER A 304 14.53 -1.27 21.13
N ALA A 305 15.68 -1.90 20.88
CA ALA A 305 16.97 -1.26 20.64
C ALA A 305 16.97 -0.30 19.42
N ASN A 306 16.05 -0.46 18.46
CA ASN A 306 15.91 0.48 17.34
C ASN A 306 15.02 1.71 17.66
N LEU A 307 14.31 1.72 18.79
CA LEU A 307 13.33 2.75 19.11
C LEU A 307 13.86 3.83 20.07
N GLU A 308 14.96 3.59 20.78
CA GLU A 308 15.46 4.49 21.84
C GLU A 308 16.41 5.61 21.38
N ASP A 309 16.81 5.65 20.11
CA ASP A 309 17.63 6.74 19.61
C ASP A 309 16.82 8.05 19.46
N THR A 310 16.75 8.78 20.58
CA THR A 310 16.13 10.10 20.70
C THR A 310 16.81 11.15 19.83
N ASP A 311 18.10 10.99 19.52
CA ASP A 311 18.85 11.90 18.65
C ASP A 311 18.51 11.64 17.16
N ALA A 312 18.33 10.37 16.76
CA ALA A 312 17.78 10.02 15.45
C ALA A 312 16.36 10.59 15.26
N ARG A 313 15.49 10.52 16.28
CA ARG A 313 14.15 11.14 16.25
C ARG A 313 14.21 12.66 16.09
N GLN A 314 15.12 13.34 16.81
CA GLN A 314 15.27 14.80 16.72
C GLN A 314 15.87 15.23 15.36
N LYS A 315 16.88 14.52 14.86
CA LYS A 315 17.47 14.75 13.53
C LYS A 315 16.44 14.54 12.42
N ALA A 316 15.69 13.43 12.47
CA ALA A 316 14.62 13.15 11.52
C ALA A 316 13.49 14.19 11.58
N THR A 317 13.09 14.65 12.78
CA THR A 317 12.07 15.71 12.94
C THR A 317 12.50 17.03 12.31
N ARG A 318 13.75 17.47 12.54
CA ARG A 318 14.30 18.70 11.91
C ARG A 318 14.42 18.55 10.38
N ARG A 319 14.72 17.34 9.89
CA ARG A 319 14.88 17.02 8.46
C ARG A 319 13.54 16.93 7.73
N VAL A 320 12.53 16.34 8.37
CA VAL A 320 11.13 16.34 7.94
C VAL A 320 10.59 17.76 7.78
N ALA A 321 10.89 18.66 8.74
CA ALA A 321 10.46 20.05 8.65
C ALA A 321 11.05 20.76 7.42
N ARG A 322 12.31 20.46 7.08
CA ARG A 322 12.99 20.98 5.88
C ARG A 322 12.39 20.39 4.58
N LEU A 323 12.09 19.09 4.55
CA LEU A 323 11.52 18.41 3.38
C LEU A 323 10.07 18.82 3.11
N ALA A 324 9.25 18.97 4.14
CA ALA A 324 7.89 19.50 4.03
C ALA A 324 7.88 20.96 3.53
N LEU A 325 8.86 21.76 3.95
CA LEU A 325 9.03 23.13 3.47
C LEU A 325 9.42 23.17 1.98
N LEU A 326 10.38 22.34 1.56
CA LEU A 326 10.80 22.26 0.15
C LEU A 326 9.69 21.72 -0.77
N ALA A 327 8.95 20.70 -0.34
CA ALA A 327 7.81 20.17 -1.08
C ALA A 327 6.68 21.20 -1.22
N SER A 328 6.41 21.99 -0.18
CA SER A 328 5.45 23.10 -0.23
C SER A 328 5.91 24.20 -1.20
N GLN A 329 7.19 24.56 -1.17
CA GLN A 329 7.76 25.59 -2.06
C GLN A 329 7.73 25.16 -3.52
N GLN A 330 7.96 23.88 -3.84
CA GLN A 330 7.82 23.35 -5.19
C GLN A 330 6.37 23.29 -5.67
N ALA A 331 5.44 22.89 -4.79
CA ALA A 331 4.00 22.92 -5.10
C ALA A 331 3.52 24.36 -5.39
N ASP A 332 4.00 25.33 -4.61
CA ASP A 332 3.71 26.75 -4.82
C ASP A 332 4.35 27.30 -6.10
N ALA A 333 5.57 26.89 -6.44
CA ALA A 333 6.24 27.29 -7.69
C ALA A 333 5.48 26.77 -8.92
N VAL A 334 5.06 25.51 -8.91
CA VAL A 334 4.26 24.91 -10.00
C VAL A 334 2.89 25.58 -10.12
N ARG A 335 2.26 25.96 -8.99
CA ARG A 335 0.99 26.69 -8.98
C ARG A 335 1.15 28.11 -9.54
N ARG A 336 2.24 28.82 -9.18
CA ARG A 336 2.57 30.14 -9.74
C ARG A 336 2.87 30.09 -11.23
N GLN A 337 3.55 29.04 -11.71
CA GLN A 337 3.86 28.88 -13.13
C GLN A 337 2.59 28.61 -13.96
N LYS A 338 1.64 27.81 -13.45
CA LYS A 338 0.33 27.61 -14.08
C LYS A 338 -0.51 28.90 -14.10
N ASN A 339 -0.48 29.68 -13.02
CA ASN A 339 -1.18 30.97 -12.97
C ASN A 339 -0.52 32.01 -13.88
N TRP A 340 0.80 32.01 -14.01
CA TRP A 340 1.52 32.90 -14.92
C TRP A 340 1.17 32.63 -16.39
N HIS A 341 1.00 31.37 -16.78
CA HIS A 341 0.52 31.02 -18.13
C HIS A 341 -0.97 31.31 -18.35
N ALA A 342 -1.78 31.38 -17.29
CA ALA A 342 -3.19 31.78 -17.38
C ALA A 342 -3.38 33.31 -17.42
N GLU A 343 -2.50 34.08 -16.76
CA GLU A 343 -2.51 35.55 -16.77
C GLU A 343 -1.75 36.14 -17.97
N ALA A 344 -0.75 35.43 -18.50
CA ALA A 344 -0.09 35.78 -19.75
C ALA A 344 -0.94 35.31 -20.95
N GLY A 345 -2.04 36.02 -21.22
CA GLY A 345 -2.75 35.92 -22.50
C GLY A 345 -1.80 36.12 -23.69
N PRO A 346 -2.19 35.71 -24.92
CA PRO A 346 -1.29 35.69 -26.08
C PRO A 346 -0.71 37.08 -26.31
N ARG A 347 0.58 37.27 -25.97
CA ARG A 347 1.30 38.47 -26.36
C ARG A 347 1.35 38.46 -27.88
N ARG A 348 0.55 39.32 -28.52
CA ARG A 348 0.74 39.67 -29.93
C ARG A 348 2.19 40.12 -30.08
N CYS A 349 2.99 39.30 -30.75
CA CYS A 349 4.29 39.73 -31.25
C CYS A 349 4.02 40.84 -32.27
N TYR A 350 4.15 42.09 -31.85
CA TYR A 350 4.25 43.20 -32.77
C TYR A 350 5.61 43.10 -33.44
N LEU A 351 5.65 42.48 -34.63
CA LEU A 351 6.76 42.66 -35.55
C LEU A 351 6.74 44.13 -36.00
N PRO A 352 7.83 44.91 -35.81
CA PRO A 352 7.92 46.22 -36.40
C PRO A 352 7.92 46.07 -37.92
N ARG A 353 6.87 46.57 -38.59
CA ARG A 353 6.91 46.80 -40.04
C ARG A 353 7.94 47.89 -40.31
N ARG A 354 9.09 47.55 -40.86
CA ARG A 354 9.84 48.37 -41.81
C ARG A 354 10.90 47.51 -42.49
N TRP A 355 11.21 47.90 -43.73
CA TRP A 355 12.13 47.31 -44.70
C TRP A 355 11.49 46.35 -45.72
N ARG A 356 10.80 46.96 -46.69
CA ARG A 356 10.94 46.56 -48.11
C ARG A 356 11.76 47.65 -48.80
N SER A 357 12.86 47.22 -49.43
CA SER A 357 13.58 47.82 -50.58
C SER A 357 12.61 48.35 -51.65
N GLY A 358 12.89 49.32 -52.53
CA GLY A 358 14.08 50.02 -53.01
C GLY A 358 13.71 50.69 -54.37
N ALA A 359 14.57 51.59 -54.88
CA ALA A 359 14.49 52.36 -56.15
C ALA A 359 13.41 53.48 -56.18
N VAL A 360 13.68 54.73 -56.60
CA VAL A 360 14.53 55.27 -57.67
C VAL A 360 15.29 56.51 -57.19
#